data_AF-A0A958TIB7-F1
#
_entry.id   AF-A0A958TIB7-F1
#
_cell.length_a   1.000
_cell.length_b   1.000
_cell.length_c   1.000
_cell.angle_alpha   90.00
_cell.angle_beta   90.00
_cell.angle_gamma   90.00
#
_symmetry.space_group_name_H-M   'P 1'
#
loop_
_entity.id
_entity.type
_entity.pdbx_description
1 polymer ?
#
loop_
_entity_poly.entity_id
_entity_poly.type
_entity_poly.pdbx_seq_one_letter_code
_entity_poly.pdbx_strand_id
1 'polypeptide(L)'
;MKKILKLLCFTAVFTACKKDSKTTDTTMANSDDFKNVLDSYYQESLKMFPLNATSAGDNRYNDILPNALSDDFIEKEKAFYKEYKEKISAFDDANLNENDQLSKAVLIWECDINLESLSFED
;
A
#
# COMPACT_ATOMS: atom_id res chain seq x y z
N MET A 1 38.02 -11.95 37.08
CA MET A 1 36.69 -12.58 36.94
C MET A 1 35.50 -11.61 36.79
N LYS A 2 35.61 -10.30 37.11
CA LYS A 2 34.53 -9.32 36.82
C LYS A 2 34.55 -8.72 35.41
N LYS A 3 35.67 -8.80 34.68
CA LYS A 3 35.81 -8.31 33.31
C LYS A 3 35.39 -9.33 32.24
N ILE A 4 35.50 -10.63 32.54
CA ILE A 4 35.06 -11.72 31.66
C ILE A 4 33.52 -11.80 31.64
N LEU A 5 32.87 -11.49 32.76
CA LEU A 5 31.41 -11.45 32.86
C LEU A 5 30.77 -10.32 32.02
N LYS A 6 31.48 -9.20 31.82
CA LYS A 6 31.01 -8.09 30.96
C LYS A 6 31.21 -8.34 29.47
N LEU A 7 32.12 -9.25 29.10
CA LEU A 7 32.37 -9.61 27.70
C LEU A 7 31.35 -10.64 27.17
N LEU A 8 30.77 -11.46 28.06
CA LEU A 8 29.75 -12.45 27.70
C LEU A 8 28.35 -11.84 27.46
N CYS A 9 28.09 -10.64 27.97
CA CYS A 9 26.78 -9.99 27.86
C CYS A 9 26.61 -9.18 26.55
N PHE A 10 27.71 -8.90 25.83
CA PHE A 10 27.67 -8.10 24.60
C PHE A 10 27.41 -8.92 23.33
N THR A 11 27.50 -10.26 23.39
CA THR A 11 27.33 -11.14 22.23
C THR A 11 25.91 -11.71 22.07
N ALA A 12 25.02 -11.49 23.03
CA ALA A 12 23.64 -12.01 23.00
C ALA A 12 22.65 -11.17 22.16
N VAL A 13 23.10 -10.08 21.53
CA VAL A 13 22.22 -9.15 20.79
C VAL A 13 22.04 -9.54 19.31
N PHE A 14 22.82 -10.49 18.79
CA PHE A 14 22.82 -10.81 17.35
C PHE A 14 21.90 -11.98 16.93
N THR A 15 21.16 -12.60 17.84
CA THR A 15 20.27 -13.74 17.50
C THR A 15 18.80 -13.37 17.26
N ALA A 16 18.46 -12.06 17.23
CA ALA A 16 17.08 -11.60 17.02
C ALA A 16 16.59 -11.64 15.57
N CYS A 17 17.43 -12.03 14.60
CA CYS A 17 16.97 -12.31 13.24
C CYS A 17 16.31 -13.70 13.18
N LYS A 18 15.00 -13.76 13.41
CA LYS A 18 14.18 -14.82 12.81
C LYS A 18 14.35 -14.67 11.30
N LYS A 19 14.98 -15.66 10.69
CA LYS A 19 14.96 -15.81 9.24
C LYS A 19 13.56 -16.29 8.92
N ASP A 20 12.66 -15.35 8.61
CA ASP A 20 11.36 -15.69 8.06
C ASP A 20 11.61 -16.64 6.89
N SER A 21 10.93 -17.80 6.92
CA SER A 21 11.05 -18.78 5.86
C SER A 21 10.76 -18.04 4.57
N LYS A 22 11.72 -18.05 3.65
CA LYS A 22 11.53 -17.56 2.29
C LYS A 22 10.34 -18.32 1.73
N THR A 23 9.16 -17.70 1.76
CA THR A 23 8.00 -18.22 1.05
C THR A 23 8.46 -18.29 -0.39
N THR A 24 8.49 -19.51 -0.92
CA THR A 24 8.86 -19.70 -2.32
C THR A 24 7.67 -19.14 -3.08
N ASP A 25 7.74 -17.86 -3.45
CA ASP A 25 6.79 -17.24 -4.36
C ASP A 25 6.84 -18.03 -5.65
N THR A 26 5.89 -18.96 -5.78
CA THR A 26 5.58 -19.58 -7.04
C THR A 26 5.20 -18.44 -7.95
N THR A 27 6.09 -18.10 -8.88
CA THR A 27 5.91 -16.98 -9.80
C THR A 27 4.78 -17.37 -10.72
N MET A 28 3.56 -17.02 -10.33
CA MET A 28 2.39 -17.19 -11.18
C MET A 28 2.45 -16.18 -12.31
N ALA A 29 2.11 -16.62 -13.51
CA ALA A 29 1.91 -15.72 -14.63
C ALA A 29 0.85 -14.68 -14.23
N ASN A 30 1.16 -13.39 -14.41
CA ASN A 30 0.42 -12.18 -13.98
C ASN A 30 0.78 -11.57 -12.59
N SER A 31 1.76 -12.09 -11.86
CA SER A 31 2.20 -11.46 -10.59
C SER A 31 2.74 -10.03 -10.77
N ASP A 32 3.45 -9.77 -11.86
CA ASP A 32 4.05 -8.44 -12.11
C ASP A 32 2.97 -7.40 -12.46
N ASP A 33 1.96 -7.76 -13.25
CA ASP A 33 0.85 -6.88 -13.59
C ASP A 33 0.01 -6.53 -12.36
N PHE A 34 -0.25 -7.51 -11.47
CA PHE A 34 -0.93 -7.28 -10.20
C PHE A 34 -0.16 -6.28 -9.33
N LYS A 35 1.16 -6.50 -9.16
CA LYS A 35 2.04 -5.60 -8.41
C LYS A 35 2.09 -4.19 -9.03
N ASN A 36 2.08 -4.10 -10.36
CA ASN A 36 2.07 -2.82 -11.07
C ASN A 36 0.79 -2.03 -10.78
N VAL A 37 -0.37 -2.68 -10.66
CA VAL A 37 -1.62 -2.00 -10.28
C VAL A 37 -1.53 -1.47 -8.85
N LEU A 38 -0.99 -2.26 -7.91
CA LEU A 38 -0.79 -1.82 -6.53
C LEU A 38 0.19 -0.64 -6.42
N ASP A 39 1.34 -0.70 -7.11
CA ASP A 39 2.30 0.40 -7.13
C ASP A 39 1.70 1.65 -7.78
N SER A 40 0.98 1.49 -8.89
CA SER A 40 0.31 2.62 -9.56
C SER A 40 -0.68 3.31 -8.64
N TYR A 41 -1.53 2.54 -7.94
CA TYR A 41 -2.45 3.06 -6.93
C TYR A 41 -1.71 3.87 -5.86
N TYR A 42 -0.62 3.33 -5.33
CA TYR A 42 0.18 4.02 -4.33
C TYR A 42 0.78 5.32 -4.90
N GLN A 43 1.46 5.27 -6.04
CA GLN A 43 2.11 6.44 -6.63
C GLN A 43 1.12 7.54 -7.02
N GLU A 44 -0.07 7.17 -7.50
CA GLU A 44 -1.11 8.13 -7.89
C GLU A 44 -1.87 8.69 -6.68
N SER A 45 -2.13 7.88 -5.65
CA SER A 45 -2.71 8.40 -4.40
C SER A 45 -1.81 9.44 -3.72
N LEU A 46 -0.47 9.28 -3.78
CA LEU A 46 0.47 10.29 -3.28
C LEU A 46 0.37 11.62 -4.04
N LYS A 47 0.05 11.58 -5.35
CA LYS A 47 -0.16 12.79 -6.17
C LYS A 47 -1.48 13.47 -5.83
N MET A 48 -2.54 12.68 -5.66
CA MET A 48 -3.89 13.16 -5.35
C MET A 48 -3.99 13.71 -3.92
N PHE A 49 -3.27 13.09 -2.98
CA PHE A 49 -3.23 13.45 -1.57
C PHE A 49 -1.79 13.80 -1.11
N PRO A 50 -1.23 14.96 -1.52
CA PRO A 50 0.14 15.37 -1.21
C PRO A 50 0.51 15.35 0.28
N LEU A 51 -0.46 15.61 1.17
CA LEU A 51 -0.23 15.55 2.62
C LEU A 51 0.18 14.13 3.08
N ASN A 52 -0.36 13.08 2.44
CA ASN A 52 0.03 11.70 2.72
C ASN A 52 1.48 11.44 2.28
N ALA A 53 1.89 12.02 1.15
CA ALA A 53 3.29 11.95 0.69
C ALA A 53 4.23 12.62 1.70
N THR A 54 3.92 13.84 2.14
CA THR A 54 4.69 14.54 3.16
C THR A 54 4.78 13.73 4.47
N SER A 55 3.66 13.17 4.95
CA SER A 55 3.63 12.33 6.15
C SER A 55 4.44 11.04 6.00
N ALA A 56 4.55 10.49 4.79
CA ALA A 56 5.39 9.33 4.48
C ALA A 56 6.88 9.68 4.28
N GLY A 57 7.26 10.96 4.36
CA GLY A 57 8.62 11.44 4.12
C GLY A 57 8.97 11.62 2.64
N ASP A 58 7.97 11.60 1.77
CA ASP A 58 8.10 11.85 0.34
C ASP A 58 7.90 13.34 0.03
N ASN A 59 8.97 14.00 -0.39
CA ASN A 59 8.98 15.45 -0.60
C ASN A 59 8.54 15.87 -2.02
N ARG A 60 8.15 14.93 -2.90
CA ARG A 60 7.84 15.21 -4.32
C ARG A 60 6.69 16.20 -4.54
N TYR A 61 5.80 16.38 -3.57
CA TYR A 61 4.57 17.17 -3.70
C TYR A 61 4.39 18.22 -2.58
N ASN A 62 5.46 18.57 -1.86
CA ASN A 62 5.39 19.47 -0.69
C ASN A 62 4.97 20.91 -1.04
N ASP A 63 4.96 21.29 -2.31
CA ASP A 63 4.53 22.58 -2.84
C ASP A 63 3.05 22.57 -3.30
N ILE A 64 2.33 21.46 -3.13
CA ILE A 64 0.96 21.28 -3.59
C ILE A 64 0.00 21.14 -2.39
N LEU A 65 -1.02 21.98 -2.34
CA LEU A 65 -2.19 21.82 -1.47
C LEU A 65 -3.46 21.77 -2.33
N PRO A 66 -4.07 20.60 -2.55
CA PRO A 66 -5.23 20.48 -3.41
C PRO A 66 -6.48 21.08 -2.75
N ASN A 67 -7.39 21.63 -3.57
CA ASN A 67 -8.71 22.04 -3.12
C ASN A 67 -9.66 20.83 -3.09
N ALA A 68 -9.58 20.03 -2.02
CA ALA A 68 -10.35 18.80 -1.87
C ALA A 68 -11.88 19.00 -1.84
N LEU A 69 -12.34 20.23 -1.61
CA LEU A 69 -13.77 20.58 -1.55
C LEU A 69 -14.33 21.06 -2.91
N SER A 70 -13.52 21.08 -3.96
CA SER A 70 -14.02 21.44 -5.29
C SER A 70 -14.68 20.26 -5.97
N ASP A 71 -15.76 20.51 -6.71
CA ASP A 71 -16.43 19.52 -7.55
C ASP A 71 -15.44 18.78 -8.47
N ASP A 72 -14.49 19.53 -9.07
CA ASP A 72 -13.43 18.98 -9.91
C ASP A 72 -12.54 17.97 -9.18
N PHE A 73 -12.25 18.19 -7.89
CA PHE A 73 -11.46 17.26 -7.10
C PHE A 73 -12.29 16.04 -6.73
N ILE A 74 -13.52 16.24 -6.25
CA ILE A 74 -14.45 15.18 -5.87
C ILE A 74 -14.70 14.23 -7.05
N GLU A 75 -14.92 14.75 -8.26
CA GLU A 75 -15.12 13.91 -9.45
C GLU A 75 -13.85 13.17 -9.86
N LYS A 76 -12.67 13.78 -9.72
CA LYS A 76 -11.38 13.09 -9.93
C LYS A 76 -11.17 11.96 -8.92
N GLU A 77 -11.50 12.20 -7.66
CA GLU A 77 -11.39 11.22 -6.58
C GLU A 77 -12.34 10.04 -6.80
N LYS A 78 -13.60 10.29 -7.16
CA LYS A 78 -14.56 9.25 -7.57
C LYS A 78 -14.05 8.44 -8.75
N ALA A 79 -13.50 9.10 -9.78
CA ALA A 79 -12.97 8.43 -10.96
C ALA A 79 -11.76 7.55 -10.59
N PHE A 80 -10.85 8.07 -9.76
CA PHE A 80 -9.67 7.35 -9.26
C PHE A 80 -10.06 6.06 -8.55
N TYR A 81 -10.96 6.11 -7.57
CA TYR A 81 -11.36 4.91 -6.83
C TYR A 81 -12.12 3.90 -7.71
N LYS A 82 -12.97 4.35 -8.65
CA LYS A 82 -13.63 3.45 -9.61
C LYS A 82 -12.62 2.75 -10.50
N GLU A 83 -11.67 3.49 -11.07
CA GLU A 83 -10.65 2.96 -11.96
C GLU A 83 -9.80 1.88 -11.27
N TYR A 84 -9.35 2.14 -10.04
CA TYR A 84 -8.52 1.16 -9.32
C TYR A 84 -9.31 -0.04 -8.82
N LYS A 85 -10.57 0.14 -8.40
CA LYS A 85 -11.46 -0.98 -8.09
C LYS A 85 -11.65 -1.88 -9.31
N GLU A 86 -11.89 -1.31 -10.48
CA GLU A 86 -12.05 -2.07 -11.73
C GLU A 86 -10.77 -2.82 -12.10
N LYS A 87 -9.61 -2.13 -12.11
CA LYS A 87 -8.31 -2.73 -12.42
C LYS A 87 -7.97 -3.91 -11.49
N ILE A 88 -8.12 -3.73 -10.17
CA ILE A 88 -7.75 -4.77 -9.21
C ILE A 88 -8.76 -5.94 -9.20
N SER A 89 -10.03 -5.67 -9.53
CA SER A 89 -11.07 -6.71 -9.62
C SER A 89 -10.89 -7.63 -10.83
N ALA A 90 -10.13 -7.21 -11.85
CA ALA A 90 -9.90 -8.00 -13.05
C ALA A 90 -8.99 -9.23 -12.83
N PHE A 91 -8.24 -9.28 -11.73
CA PHE A 91 -7.38 -10.43 -11.39
C PHE A 91 -8.21 -11.53 -10.76
N ASP A 92 -8.12 -12.76 -11.26
CA ASP A 92 -8.78 -13.93 -10.66
C ASP A 92 -8.02 -14.38 -9.40
N ASP A 93 -8.73 -14.58 -8.29
CA ASP A 93 -8.15 -15.00 -7.01
C ASP A 93 -7.46 -16.37 -7.12
N ALA A 94 -7.91 -17.24 -8.03
CA ALA A 94 -7.26 -18.52 -8.30
C ALA A 94 -5.82 -18.37 -8.82
N ASN A 95 -5.46 -17.19 -9.35
CA ASN A 95 -4.14 -16.85 -9.86
C ASN A 95 -3.33 -15.96 -8.90
N LEU A 96 -3.81 -15.74 -7.67
CA LEU A 96 -3.14 -14.94 -6.64
C LEU A 96 -2.72 -15.82 -5.45
N ASN A 97 -1.55 -15.54 -4.88
CA ASN A 97 -1.17 -16.16 -3.61
C ASN A 97 -1.98 -15.54 -2.45
N GLU A 98 -1.91 -16.12 -1.25
CA GLU A 98 -2.69 -15.64 -0.09
C GLU A 98 -2.41 -14.17 0.26
N ASN A 99 -1.17 -13.70 0.11
CA ASN A 99 -0.81 -12.30 0.38
C ASN A 99 -1.40 -11.36 -0.69
N ASP A 100 -1.33 -11.74 -1.95
CA ASP A 100 -1.87 -10.96 -3.06
C ASP A 100 -3.40 -10.91 -2.99
N GLN A 101 -4.07 -12.00 -2.59
CA GLN A 101 -5.51 -12.02 -2.32
C GLN A 101 -5.86 -11.04 -1.19
N LEU A 102 -5.07 -11.01 -0.12
CA LEU A 102 -5.26 -10.05 0.97
C LEU A 102 -5.07 -8.60 0.48
N SER A 103 -4.00 -8.33 -0.26
CA SER A 103 -3.76 -6.99 -0.84
C SER A 103 -4.89 -6.55 -1.77
N LYS A 104 -5.41 -7.47 -2.60
CA LYS A 104 -6.58 -7.21 -3.45
C LYS A 104 -7.81 -6.87 -2.61
N ALA A 105 -8.10 -7.67 -1.58
CA ALA A 105 -9.26 -7.46 -0.71
C ALA A 105 -9.18 -6.10 0.01
N VAL A 106 -8.01 -5.73 0.51
CA VAL A 106 -7.79 -4.43 1.16
C VAL A 106 -7.99 -3.28 0.17
N LEU A 107 -7.46 -3.37 -1.05
CA LEU A 107 -7.64 -2.30 -2.03
C LEU A 107 -9.11 -2.16 -2.49
N ILE A 108 -9.83 -3.28 -2.66
CA ILE A 108 -11.27 -3.26 -2.96
C ILE A 108 -12.03 -2.58 -1.82
N TRP A 109 -11.76 -2.98 -0.58
CA TRP A 109 -12.41 -2.37 0.60
C TRP A 109 -12.15 -0.87 0.68
N GLU A 110 -10.90 -0.44 0.49
CA GLU A 110 -10.50 0.97 0.48
C GLU A 110 -11.27 1.75 -0.60
N CYS A 111 -11.36 1.23 -1.82
CA CYS A 111 -12.12 1.89 -2.89
C CYS A 111 -13.61 1.97 -2.54
N ASP A 112 -14.18 0.91 -1.97
CA ASP A 112 -15.60 0.84 -1.63
C ASP A 112 -15.98 1.84 -0.54
N ILE A 113 -15.22 1.93 0.54
CA ILE A 113 -15.53 2.87 1.63
C ILE A 113 -15.43 4.33 1.18
N ASN A 114 -14.46 4.65 0.32
CA ASN A 114 -14.31 6.02 -0.18
C ASN A 114 -15.39 6.36 -1.20
N LEU A 115 -15.74 5.43 -2.10
CA LEU A 115 -16.85 5.63 -3.04
C LEU A 115 -18.20 5.76 -2.32
N GLU A 116 -18.42 4.99 -1.26
CA GLU A 116 -19.60 5.13 -0.40
C GLU A 116 -19.62 6.51 0.28
N SER A 117 -18.50 6.93 0.88
CA SER A 117 -18.39 8.26 1.49
C SER A 117 -18.70 9.39 0.51
N LEU A 118 -18.24 9.27 -0.73
CA LEU A 118 -18.45 10.27 -1.80
C LEU A 118 -19.87 10.24 -2.40
N SER A 119 -20.72 9.32 -1.95
CA SER A 119 -22.12 9.20 -2.39
C SER A 119 -23.11 9.94 -1.49
N PHE A 120 -22.68 10.36 -0.29
CA PHE A 120 -23.51 11.15 0.61
C PHE A 120 -23.62 12.60 0.11
N GLU A 121 -24.80 13.19 0.23
CA GLU A 121 -24.99 14.63 -0.02
C GLU A 121 -24.39 15.43 1.15
N ASP A 122 -23.81 16.59 0.84
CA ASP A 122 -23.32 17.56 1.83
C ASP A 122 -24.45 18.21 2.65
#